data_AF-A0A353D5Y0-F1
#
_entry.id   AF-A0A353D5Y0-F1
#
_cell.length_a   1.000
_cell.length_b   1.000
_cell.length_c   1.000
_cell.angle_alpha   90.00
_cell.angle_beta   90.00
_cell.angle_gamma   90.00
#
_symmetry.space_group_name_H-M   'P 1'
#
loop_
_entity.id
_entity.type
_entity.pdbx_description
1 polymer ?
#
loop_
_entity_poly.entity_id
_entity_poly.type
_entity_poly.pdbx_seq_one_letter_code
_entity_poly.pdbx_strand_id
1 'polypeptide(L)'
;MDYERTLGFTDNADASDDLRRKLQLYINLKLASSGQPTVGGDDEIFLNTAHDLLKSYREKNRLLSAYLCPADQRIQAFLERYLDGLPENEIPRLPGMTFVLDRHGVARELSIPLGGDEFHSDIVNSYRVRQGVLHNPASDRRTTKGSFHIAEEGLPIPGDKKAVPRNTFACMLAAALNPPDELLKLPFTANLATPARMFLSLLLRPVVCPEIPGQDAEKNMEIRFFAPGNLASNLDFVESIFGNGGNPNLAEFDASLDVEHWTGHTGCVILAPHLTRITKKEAGLPQFDAASVRQKKEGMCWQTEGELYNDGEAFKLTARDESGVIVTLLADNYYGYCKKEVKTQIGFAANLYGLVEEEHAGGALAFPRRNHGIEFGVDSSTREAG
;
A
#
# COMPACT_ATOMS: atom_id res chain seq x y z
N MET A 1 5.84 17.52 12.05
CA MET A 1 5.61 16.76 10.81
C MET A 1 6.33 17.47 9.68
N ASP A 2 7.18 16.79 8.91
CA ASP A 2 7.80 17.35 7.70
C ASP A 2 6.78 17.28 6.56
N TYR A 3 6.04 18.37 6.35
CA TYR A 3 4.93 18.41 5.39
C TYR A 3 5.36 18.19 3.94
N GLU A 4 6.60 18.55 3.58
CA GLU A 4 7.13 18.29 2.23
C GLU A 4 7.36 16.79 2.04
N ARG A 5 8.02 16.12 3.00
CA ARG A 5 8.30 14.69 2.88
C ARG A 5 7.07 13.81 3.05
N THR A 6 6.12 14.21 3.89
CA THR A 6 4.93 13.42 4.21
C THR A 6 3.78 13.66 3.22
N LEU A 7 3.53 14.92 2.82
CA LEU A 7 2.35 15.31 2.02
C LEU A 7 2.70 16.04 0.73
N GLY A 8 3.98 16.35 0.48
CA GLY A 8 4.40 17.11 -0.70
C GLY A 8 3.98 18.58 -0.70
N PHE A 9 3.54 19.13 0.43
CA PHE A 9 3.21 20.55 0.53
C PHE A 9 4.51 21.37 0.57
N THR A 10 4.67 22.24 -0.43
CA THR A 10 5.79 23.17 -0.55
C THR A 10 5.24 24.58 -0.73
N ASP A 11 5.88 25.57 -0.10
CA ASP A 11 5.44 26.97 -0.15
C ASP A 11 5.73 27.67 -1.49
N ASN A 12 6.46 27.02 -2.42
CA ASN A 12 6.92 27.61 -3.68
C ASN A 12 6.52 26.77 -4.91
N ALA A 13 5.48 27.22 -5.62
CA ALA A 13 4.99 26.58 -6.84
C ALA A 13 5.98 26.65 -8.02
N ASP A 14 6.86 27.66 -8.07
CA ASP A 14 7.82 27.88 -9.16
C ASP A 14 9.03 26.90 -9.13
N ALA A 15 9.14 26.04 -8.12
CA ALA A 15 10.24 25.09 -7.94
C ALA A 15 9.94 23.66 -8.46
N SER A 16 8.81 23.44 -9.13
CA SER A 16 8.30 22.12 -9.51
C SER A 16 9.27 21.30 -10.36
N ASP A 17 9.89 21.91 -11.38
CA ASP A 17 10.80 21.20 -12.28
C ASP A 17 12.13 20.81 -11.61
N ASP A 18 12.66 21.67 -10.73
CA ASP A 18 13.89 21.39 -9.97
C ASP A 18 13.65 20.27 -8.94
N LEU A 19 12.52 20.33 -8.24
CA LEU A 19 12.10 19.24 -7.34
C LEU A 19 11.96 17.92 -8.09
N ARG A 20 11.35 17.94 -9.27
CA ARG A 20 11.21 16.76 -10.13
C ARG A 20 12.56 16.17 -10.52
N ARG A 21 13.52 16.99 -10.96
CA ARG A 21 14.89 16.54 -11.28
C ARG A 21 15.58 15.91 -10.06
N LYS A 22 15.43 16.52 -8.87
CA LYS A 22 15.94 15.96 -7.61
C LYS A 22 15.34 14.59 -7.29
N LEU A 23 14.03 14.41 -7.51
CA LEU A 23 13.37 13.11 -7.33
C LEU A 23 13.89 12.06 -8.34
N GLN A 24 14.11 12.45 -9.59
CA GLN A 24 14.65 11.56 -10.62
C GLN A 24 16.08 11.10 -10.30
N LEU A 25 16.95 12.02 -9.89
CA LEU A 25 18.29 11.70 -9.40
C LEU A 25 18.22 10.76 -8.19
N TYR A 26 17.32 11.04 -7.25
CA TYR A 26 17.11 10.22 -6.06
C TYR A 26 16.65 8.79 -6.43
N ILE A 27 15.73 8.65 -7.38
CA ILE A 27 15.30 7.35 -7.91
C ILE A 27 16.48 6.58 -8.49
N ASN A 28 17.27 7.22 -9.37
CA ASN A 28 18.45 6.59 -9.96
C ASN A 28 19.48 6.15 -8.92
N LEU A 29 19.71 6.93 -7.86
CA LEU A 29 20.58 6.54 -6.75
C LEU A 29 20.07 5.29 -6.03
N LYS A 30 18.77 5.21 -5.74
CA LYS A 30 18.18 4.02 -5.10
C LYS A 30 18.26 2.79 -6.00
N LEU A 31 18.00 2.93 -7.29
CA LEU A 31 18.14 1.85 -8.28
C LEU A 31 19.60 1.34 -8.31
N ALA A 32 20.58 2.24 -8.45
CA ALA A 32 21.99 1.88 -8.47
C ALA A 32 22.43 1.17 -7.17
N SER A 33 22.01 1.70 -6.01
CA SER A 33 22.30 1.13 -4.70
C SER A 33 21.69 -0.28 -4.48
N SER A 34 20.62 -0.59 -5.21
CA SER A 34 19.94 -1.89 -5.23
C SER A 34 20.46 -2.80 -6.35
N GLY A 35 21.41 -2.33 -7.16
CA GLY A 35 21.96 -3.08 -8.29
C GLY A 35 21.04 -3.18 -9.51
N GLN A 36 20.01 -2.34 -9.57
CA GLN A 36 19.06 -2.26 -10.67
C GLN A 36 19.57 -1.27 -11.74
N PRO A 37 19.15 -1.41 -13.01
CA PRO A 37 19.54 -0.49 -14.07
C PRO A 37 19.01 0.93 -13.80
N THR A 38 19.88 1.92 -13.99
CA THR A 38 19.54 3.35 -13.91
C THR A 38 19.23 3.91 -15.30
N VAL A 39 18.43 4.98 -15.37
CA VAL A 39 18.18 5.68 -16.62
C VAL A 39 19.19 6.81 -16.79
N GLY A 40 19.82 6.89 -17.97
CA GLY A 40 20.82 7.92 -18.30
C GLY A 40 20.25 9.34 -18.35
N GLY A 41 21.11 10.34 -18.13
CA GLY A 41 20.79 11.77 -18.07
C GLY A 41 21.96 12.59 -17.53
N ASP A 42 21.74 13.87 -17.22
CA ASP A 42 22.77 14.82 -16.71
C ASP A 42 23.46 14.34 -15.40
N ASP A 43 22.85 13.38 -14.71
CA ASP A 43 23.29 12.80 -13.44
C ASP A 43 24.40 11.73 -13.57
N GLU A 44 24.73 11.31 -14.78
CA GLU A 44 25.70 10.24 -15.04
C GLU A 44 27.08 10.54 -14.44
N ILE A 45 27.50 11.80 -14.45
CA ILE A 45 28.76 12.26 -13.84
C ILE A 45 28.74 12.06 -12.32
N PHE A 46 27.62 12.38 -11.66
CA PHE A 46 27.47 12.22 -10.22
C PHE A 46 27.44 10.74 -9.81
N LEU A 47 26.66 9.93 -10.53
CA LEU A 47 26.59 8.48 -10.31
C LEU A 47 27.96 7.81 -10.48
N ASN A 48 28.71 8.19 -11.52
CA ASN A 48 30.08 7.70 -11.72
C ASN A 48 31.02 8.09 -10.58
N THR A 49 30.87 9.31 -10.04
CA THR A 49 31.67 9.77 -8.89
C THR A 49 31.35 8.97 -7.63
N ALA A 50 30.08 8.61 -7.42
CA ALA A 50 29.62 7.85 -6.26
C ALA A 50 29.71 6.31 -6.44
N HIS A 51 30.26 5.82 -7.55
CA HIS A 51 30.16 4.42 -7.97
C HIS A 51 30.66 3.41 -6.93
N ASP A 52 31.86 3.62 -6.38
CA ASP A 52 32.44 2.71 -5.40
C ASP A 52 31.67 2.71 -4.07
N LEU A 53 31.10 3.86 -3.69
CA LEU A 53 30.24 3.98 -2.52
C LEU A 53 28.94 3.19 -2.71
N LEU A 54 28.30 3.31 -3.88
CA LEU A 54 27.07 2.60 -4.22
C LEU A 54 27.31 1.08 -4.32
N LYS A 55 28.45 0.64 -4.88
CA LYS A 55 28.85 -0.78 -4.91
C LYS A 55 29.08 -1.34 -3.51
N SER A 56 29.78 -0.60 -2.65
CA SER A 56 30.00 -0.97 -1.25
C SER A 56 28.66 -1.11 -0.51
N TYR A 57 27.74 -0.17 -0.71
CA TYR A 57 26.39 -0.23 -0.15
C TYR A 57 25.61 -1.45 -0.65
N ARG A 58 25.69 -1.75 -1.95
CA ARG A 58 25.06 -2.94 -2.55
C ARG A 58 25.56 -4.25 -1.93
N GLU A 59 26.88 -4.39 -1.73
CA GLU A 59 27.44 -5.60 -1.09
C GLU A 59 26.98 -5.74 0.38
N LYS A 60 26.87 -4.62 1.11
CA LYS A 60 26.30 -4.63 2.47
C LYS A 60 24.83 -5.04 2.47
N ASN A 61 24.03 -4.52 1.54
CA ASN A 61 22.63 -4.92 1.39
C ASN A 61 22.49 -6.40 1.05
N ARG A 62 23.39 -6.96 0.24
CA ARG A 62 23.40 -8.39 -0.08
C ARG A 62 23.59 -9.25 1.18
N LEU A 63 24.49 -8.83 2.07
CA LEU A 63 24.72 -9.49 3.37
C LEU A 63 23.51 -9.35 4.31
N LEU A 64 22.80 -8.23 4.23
CA LEU A 64 21.59 -7.95 5.01
C LEU A 64 20.29 -8.33 4.27
N SER A 65 20.35 -9.12 3.20
CA SER A 65 19.18 -9.44 2.37
C SER A 65 18.06 -10.15 3.12
N ALA A 66 18.39 -10.82 4.22
CA ALA A 66 17.45 -11.47 5.12
C ALA A 66 16.91 -10.55 6.23
N TYR A 67 17.43 -9.33 6.38
CA TYR A 67 16.93 -8.39 7.38
C TYR A 67 15.60 -7.80 6.91
N LEU A 68 14.60 -7.84 7.79
CA LEU A 68 13.33 -7.14 7.61
C LEU A 68 13.33 -5.92 8.52
N CYS A 69 12.73 -4.82 8.09
CA CYS A 69 12.51 -3.67 8.98
C CYS A 69 11.58 -4.06 10.15
N PRO A 70 11.56 -3.32 11.28
CA PRO A 70 10.77 -3.71 12.46
C PRO A 70 9.28 -3.98 12.16
N ALA A 71 8.66 -3.16 11.31
CA ALA A 71 7.28 -3.37 10.87
C ALA A 71 7.12 -4.70 10.09
N ASP A 72 8.02 -4.98 9.15
CA ASP A 72 8.03 -6.21 8.35
C ASP A 72 8.35 -7.43 9.23
N GLN A 73 9.18 -7.30 10.27
CA GLN A 73 9.44 -8.36 11.25
C GLN A 73 8.19 -8.73 12.04
N ARG A 74 7.40 -7.74 12.50
CA ARG A 74 6.12 -7.99 13.19
C ARG A 74 5.14 -8.75 12.29
N ILE A 75 5.06 -8.37 11.02
CA ILE A 75 4.23 -9.06 10.02
C ILE A 75 4.73 -10.49 9.79
N GLN A 76 6.04 -10.66 9.58
CA GLN A 76 6.63 -11.97 9.34
C GLN A 76 6.45 -12.91 10.54
N ALA A 77 6.64 -12.42 11.76
CA ALA A 77 6.42 -13.19 12.99
C ALA A 77 4.95 -13.62 13.15
N PHE A 78 4.00 -12.76 12.77
CA PHE A 78 2.59 -13.15 12.67
C PHE A 78 2.39 -14.26 11.64
N LEU A 79 2.94 -14.13 10.43
CA LEU A 79 2.78 -15.13 9.37
C LEU A 79 3.37 -16.48 9.76
N GLU A 80 4.56 -16.49 10.35
CA GLU A 80 5.23 -17.71 10.84
C GLU A 80 4.40 -18.42 11.92
N ARG A 81 3.87 -17.67 12.89
CA ARG A 81 2.99 -18.22 13.93
C ARG A 81 1.64 -18.67 13.37
N TYR A 82 1.02 -17.85 12.54
CA TYR A 82 -0.32 -18.12 11.99
C TYR A 82 -0.31 -19.35 11.10
N LEU A 83 0.77 -19.55 10.33
CA LEU A 83 0.95 -20.68 9.41
C LEU A 83 1.72 -21.87 10.04
N ASP A 84 1.87 -21.89 11.36
CA ASP A 84 2.58 -22.96 12.06
C ASP A 84 1.96 -24.35 11.77
N GLY A 85 2.81 -25.36 11.65
CA GLY A 85 2.45 -26.71 11.23
C GLY A 85 2.44 -26.96 9.72
N LEU A 86 2.61 -25.93 8.89
CA LEU A 86 3.09 -26.12 7.51
C LEU A 86 4.61 -26.36 7.51
N PRO A 87 5.16 -27.09 6.53
CA PRO A 87 6.60 -27.20 6.37
C PRO A 87 7.26 -25.82 6.31
N GLU A 88 8.41 -25.63 6.96
CA GLU A 88 9.07 -24.31 7.08
C GLU A 88 9.38 -23.70 5.69
N ASN A 89 9.70 -24.54 4.70
CA ASN A 89 9.94 -24.15 3.32
C ASN A 89 8.67 -23.73 2.55
N GLU A 90 7.49 -23.90 3.14
CA GLU A 90 6.19 -23.52 2.57
C GLU A 90 5.62 -22.24 3.21
N ILE A 91 6.22 -21.74 4.31
CA ILE A 91 5.83 -20.46 4.92
C ILE A 91 6.42 -19.33 4.08
N PRO A 92 5.59 -18.50 3.40
CA PRO A 92 6.11 -17.46 2.54
C PRO A 92 6.79 -16.35 3.34
N ARG A 93 7.88 -15.82 2.80
CA ARG A 93 8.67 -14.76 3.43
C ARG A 93 8.53 -13.44 2.68
N LEU A 94 8.27 -12.36 3.42
CA LEU A 94 8.20 -11.01 2.85
C LEU A 94 9.49 -10.63 2.10
N PRO A 95 9.41 -9.81 1.04
CA PRO A 95 10.57 -9.43 0.26
C PRO A 95 11.49 -8.51 1.08
N GLY A 96 12.68 -9.01 1.45
CA GLY A 96 13.67 -8.24 2.21
C GLY A 96 14.34 -7.11 1.42
N MET A 97 14.32 -7.17 0.08
CA MET A 97 14.83 -6.13 -0.80
C MET A 97 13.70 -5.54 -1.65
N THR A 98 13.23 -4.36 -1.25
CA THR A 98 12.24 -3.58 -2.01
C THR A 98 12.76 -2.17 -2.27
N PHE A 99 12.20 -1.50 -3.27
CA PHE A 99 12.37 -0.07 -3.43
C PHE A 99 11.45 0.63 -2.43
N VAL A 100 12.02 1.01 -1.29
CA VAL A 100 11.29 1.73 -0.24
C VAL A 100 10.92 3.12 -0.74
N LEU A 101 9.65 3.50 -0.63
CA LEU A 101 9.13 4.84 -0.91
C LEU A 101 9.12 5.64 0.39
N ASP A 102 10.22 6.31 0.69
CA ASP A 102 10.49 7.05 1.94
C ASP A 102 10.37 8.57 1.79
N ARG A 103 9.92 9.04 0.62
CA ARG A 103 9.68 10.45 0.35
C ARG A 103 8.49 10.62 -0.60
N HIS A 104 7.59 11.53 -0.23
CA HIS A 104 6.46 11.92 -1.07
C HIS A 104 6.87 12.32 -2.49
N GLY A 105 6.12 11.83 -3.47
CA GLY A 105 6.30 12.14 -4.89
C GLY A 105 7.24 11.20 -5.63
N VAL A 106 8.04 10.38 -4.93
CA VAL A 106 8.88 9.35 -5.56
C VAL A 106 8.02 8.31 -6.28
N ALA A 107 6.92 7.88 -5.65
CA ALA A 107 5.99 6.92 -6.26
C ALA A 107 5.36 7.45 -7.56
N ARG A 108 5.00 8.73 -7.57
CA ARG A 108 4.45 9.43 -8.74
C ARG A 108 5.45 9.47 -9.88
N GLU A 109 6.69 9.89 -9.61
CA GLU A 109 7.72 9.92 -10.66
C GLU A 109 8.11 8.52 -11.13
N LEU A 110 8.04 7.49 -10.27
CA LEU A 110 8.26 6.10 -10.67
C LEU A 110 7.18 5.54 -11.62
N SER A 111 5.97 6.11 -11.60
CA SER A 111 4.81 5.58 -12.32
C SER A 111 4.79 5.88 -13.83
N ILE A 112 5.74 6.69 -14.33
CA ILE A 112 5.87 7.06 -15.75
C ILE A 112 7.36 6.94 -16.15
N PRO A 113 7.67 6.49 -17.38
CA PRO A 113 9.03 6.45 -17.90
C PRO A 113 9.75 7.78 -17.82
N LEU A 114 11.04 7.75 -17.46
CA LEU A 114 11.88 8.94 -17.59
C LEU A 114 11.96 9.38 -19.06
N GLY A 115 11.75 10.67 -19.30
CA GLY A 115 11.76 11.25 -20.65
C GLY A 115 10.50 10.96 -21.48
N GLY A 116 9.47 10.33 -20.91
CA GLY A 116 8.18 10.09 -21.55
C GLY A 116 7.01 10.63 -20.73
N ASP A 117 5.85 10.68 -21.38
CA ASP A 117 4.59 11.12 -20.77
C ASP A 117 3.55 9.99 -20.69
N GLU A 118 3.85 8.80 -21.21
CA GLU A 118 2.91 7.69 -21.30
C GLU A 118 3.55 6.36 -20.88
N PHE A 119 2.76 5.50 -20.27
CA PHE A 119 3.11 4.12 -19.94
C PHE A 119 1.92 3.20 -20.19
N HIS A 120 2.18 2.06 -20.82
CA HIS A 120 1.15 1.08 -21.18
C HIS A 120 1.54 -0.32 -20.70
N SER A 121 0.55 -1.03 -20.17
CA SER A 121 0.65 -2.43 -19.78
C SER A 121 -0.73 -3.08 -19.82
N ASP A 122 -0.79 -4.40 -19.67
CA ASP A 122 -2.05 -5.14 -19.63
C ASP A 122 -2.96 -4.78 -18.44
N ILE A 123 -2.41 -4.11 -17.41
CA ILE A 123 -3.11 -3.83 -16.15
C ILE A 123 -3.34 -2.35 -15.89
N VAL A 124 -2.55 -1.45 -16.50
CA VAL A 124 -2.68 0.00 -16.32
C VAL A 124 -2.11 0.77 -17.51
N ASN A 125 -2.81 1.83 -17.89
CA ASN A 125 -2.34 2.88 -18.80
C ASN A 125 -2.19 4.18 -18.00
N SER A 126 -0.99 4.77 -18.02
CA SER A 126 -0.66 5.97 -17.23
C SER A 126 -0.21 7.09 -18.14
N TYR A 127 -0.61 8.32 -17.82
CA TYR A 127 -0.37 9.51 -18.61
C TYR A 127 0.01 10.68 -17.73
N ARG A 128 1.01 11.45 -18.15
CA ARG A 128 1.26 12.79 -17.62
C ARG A 128 0.31 13.75 -18.33
N VAL A 129 -0.45 14.50 -17.54
CA VAL A 129 -1.42 15.47 -18.04
C VAL A 129 -1.15 16.84 -17.43
N ARG A 130 -1.73 17.90 -18.01
CA ARG A 130 -1.49 19.28 -17.52
C ARG A 130 -1.85 19.47 -16.05
N GLN A 131 -2.84 18.73 -15.56
CA GLN A 131 -3.35 18.79 -14.19
C GLN A 131 -2.61 17.87 -13.21
N GLY A 132 -1.64 17.07 -13.67
CA GLY A 132 -0.92 16.09 -12.85
C GLY A 132 -0.74 14.76 -13.57
N VAL A 133 -1.25 13.68 -12.98
CA VAL A 133 -1.15 12.33 -13.53
C VAL A 133 -2.53 11.69 -13.67
N LEU A 134 -2.73 10.94 -14.75
CA LEU A 134 -3.91 10.14 -15.03
C LEU A 134 -3.52 8.67 -15.10
N HIS A 135 -4.24 7.82 -14.39
CA HIS A 135 -4.05 6.38 -14.46
C HIS A 135 -5.38 5.67 -14.72
N ASN A 136 -5.41 4.86 -15.78
CA ASN A 136 -6.55 4.05 -16.19
C ASN A 136 -6.19 2.57 -15.97
N PRO A 137 -6.61 1.96 -14.85
CA PRO A 137 -6.40 0.53 -14.60
C PRO A 137 -7.30 -0.32 -15.52
N ALA A 138 -6.96 -1.59 -15.71
CA ALA A 138 -7.72 -2.51 -16.57
C ALA A 138 -9.17 -2.69 -16.10
N SER A 139 -9.38 -2.74 -14.78
CA SER A 139 -10.70 -2.72 -14.14
C SER A 139 -11.11 -1.28 -13.81
N ASP A 140 -12.20 -0.76 -14.38
CA ASP A 140 -12.64 0.65 -14.17
C ASP A 140 -13.43 0.88 -12.87
N ARG A 141 -13.87 -0.20 -12.22
CA ARG A 141 -14.74 -0.13 -11.03
C ARG A 141 -14.50 -1.29 -10.07
N ARG A 142 -14.94 -1.06 -8.82
CA ARG A 142 -14.88 -2.04 -7.74
C ARG A 142 -16.06 -3.02 -7.78
N THR A 143 -15.78 -4.30 -7.59
CA THR A 143 -16.79 -5.35 -7.36
C THR A 143 -16.89 -5.66 -5.87
N THR A 144 -18.11 -5.71 -5.33
CA THR A 144 -18.36 -5.98 -3.90
C THR A 144 -18.95 -7.36 -3.64
N LYS A 145 -19.69 -7.91 -4.60
CA LYS A 145 -20.36 -9.20 -4.42
C LYS A 145 -19.32 -10.33 -4.48
N GLY A 146 -19.12 -11.01 -3.36
CA GLY A 146 -18.26 -12.19 -3.28
C GLY A 146 -16.76 -11.90 -3.35
N SER A 147 -16.32 -10.65 -3.20
CA SER A 147 -14.91 -10.25 -3.32
C SER A 147 -14.15 -10.19 -1.99
N PHE A 148 -14.81 -10.40 -0.84
CA PHE A 148 -14.15 -10.34 0.47
C PHE A 148 -14.05 -11.74 1.09
N HIS A 149 -12.82 -12.27 1.09
CA HIS A 149 -12.46 -13.57 1.62
C HIS A 149 -11.62 -13.44 2.89
N ILE A 150 -11.76 -14.42 3.78
CA ILE A 150 -11.15 -14.41 5.09
C ILE A 150 -10.55 -15.78 5.37
N ALA A 151 -9.26 -15.81 5.71
CA ALA A 151 -8.60 -17.03 6.12
C ALA A 151 -9.15 -17.53 7.47
N GLU A 152 -9.28 -18.86 7.59
CA GLU A 152 -9.65 -19.57 8.82
C GLU A 152 -8.53 -19.54 9.86
N GLU A 153 -8.79 -20.01 11.09
CA GLU A 153 -7.80 -20.08 12.18
C GLU A 153 -7.30 -18.73 12.72
N GLY A 154 -8.08 -17.66 12.51
CA GLY A 154 -7.93 -16.39 13.19
C GLY A 154 -9.19 -15.99 13.95
N LEU A 155 -9.51 -14.68 13.96
CA LEU A 155 -10.78 -14.19 14.52
C LEU A 155 -12.00 -14.76 13.75
N PRO A 156 -13.17 -14.89 14.41
CA PRO A 156 -14.37 -15.43 13.78
C PRO A 156 -14.74 -14.76 12.45
N ILE A 157 -15.09 -15.58 11.46
CA ILE A 157 -15.43 -15.14 10.10
C ILE A 157 -16.90 -14.70 10.05
N PRO A 158 -17.21 -13.45 9.67
CA PRO A 158 -18.59 -13.00 9.49
C PRO A 158 -19.34 -13.84 8.45
N GLY A 159 -20.62 -14.10 8.68
CA GLY A 159 -21.43 -15.00 7.85
C GLY A 159 -21.67 -14.52 6.41
N ASP A 160 -21.39 -13.25 6.11
CA ASP A 160 -21.49 -12.66 4.78
C ASP A 160 -20.16 -12.70 3.98
N LYS A 161 -19.12 -13.36 4.52
CA LYS A 161 -17.77 -13.45 3.95
C LYS A 161 -17.44 -14.90 3.61
N LYS A 162 -16.63 -15.09 2.56
CA LYS A 162 -16.16 -16.45 2.20
C LYS A 162 -15.04 -16.87 3.15
N ALA A 163 -15.17 -18.05 3.74
CA ALA A 163 -14.13 -18.68 4.54
C ALA A 163 -13.13 -19.40 3.65
N VAL A 164 -11.84 -19.17 3.89
CA VAL A 164 -10.75 -19.71 3.10
C VAL A 164 -9.87 -20.57 4.00
N PRO A 165 -9.60 -21.84 3.64
CA PRO A 165 -8.70 -22.68 4.41
C PRO A 165 -7.34 -21.99 4.63
N ARG A 166 -6.75 -22.18 5.81
CA ARG A 166 -5.45 -21.59 6.14
C ARG A 166 -4.36 -21.95 5.12
N ASN A 167 -4.33 -23.20 4.65
CA ASN A 167 -3.40 -23.64 3.61
C ASN A 167 -3.60 -22.88 2.28
N THR A 168 -4.85 -22.60 1.90
CA THR A 168 -5.13 -21.79 0.71
C THR A 168 -4.61 -20.37 0.85
N PHE A 169 -4.67 -19.77 2.05
CA PHE A 169 -4.03 -18.49 2.30
C PHE A 169 -2.51 -18.56 2.12
N ALA A 170 -1.85 -19.61 2.64
CA ALA A 170 -0.42 -19.81 2.45
C ALA A 170 -0.03 -19.92 0.95
N CYS A 171 -0.75 -20.74 0.18
CA CYS A 171 -0.54 -20.87 -1.27
C CYS A 171 -0.73 -19.53 -2.01
N MET A 172 -1.79 -18.78 -1.66
CA MET A 172 -2.07 -17.48 -2.26
C MET A 172 -1.01 -16.44 -1.90
N LEU A 173 -0.53 -16.42 -0.66
CA LEU A 173 0.55 -15.53 -0.23
C LEU A 173 1.86 -15.88 -0.95
N ALA A 174 2.19 -17.16 -1.08
CA ALA A 174 3.35 -17.62 -1.84
C ALA A 174 3.30 -17.12 -3.30
N ALA A 175 2.13 -17.28 -3.94
CA ALA A 175 1.91 -16.79 -5.30
C ALA A 175 1.96 -15.24 -5.38
N ALA A 176 1.42 -14.53 -4.39
CA ALA A 176 1.42 -13.07 -4.35
C ALA A 176 2.84 -12.49 -4.31
N LEU A 177 3.75 -13.18 -3.62
CA LEU A 177 5.15 -12.79 -3.46
C LEU A 177 6.05 -13.24 -4.63
N ASN A 178 5.51 -14.02 -5.58
CA ASN A 178 6.16 -14.40 -6.85
C ASN A 178 5.36 -13.91 -8.07
N PRO A 179 5.25 -12.58 -8.27
CA PRO A 179 4.63 -12.03 -9.47
C PRO A 179 5.47 -12.28 -10.73
N PRO A 180 4.84 -12.30 -11.92
CA PRO A 180 5.57 -12.38 -13.18
C PRO A 180 6.45 -11.15 -13.42
N ASP A 181 7.54 -11.32 -14.18
CA ASP A 181 8.53 -10.26 -14.47
C ASP A 181 7.93 -8.97 -15.05
N GLU A 182 6.90 -9.09 -15.89
CA GLU A 182 6.20 -7.93 -16.48
C GLU A 182 5.46 -7.08 -15.43
N LEU A 183 5.00 -7.72 -14.35
CA LEU A 183 4.34 -7.04 -13.24
C LEU A 183 5.37 -6.37 -12.31
N LEU A 184 6.60 -6.91 -12.23
CA LEU A 184 7.70 -6.31 -11.47
C LEU A 184 8.38 -5.13 -12.17
N LYS A 185 8.18 -4.97 -13.48
CA LYS A 185 8.80 -3.91 -14.28
C LYS A 185 8.46 -2.52 -13.75
N LEU A 186 9.47 -1.70 -13.48
CA LEU A 186 9.29 -0.30 -13.07
C LEU A 186 9.02 0.60 -14.28
N PRO A 187 7.89 1.35 -14.30
CA PRO A 187 7.55 2.25 -15.40
C PRO A 187 8.66 3.27 -15.71
N PHE A 188 9.28 3.85 -14.67
CA PHE A 188 10.42 4.77 -14.79
C PHE A 188 11.52 4.30 -15.74
N THR A 189 11.82 3.00 -15.74
CA THR A 189 12.90 2.38 -16.51
C THR A 189 12.40 1.69 -17.78
N ALA A 190 11.12 1.82 -18.13
CA ALA A 190 10.48 0.99 -19.15
C ALA A 190 11.07 1.18 -20.57
N ASN A 191 11.70 2.32 -20.83
CA ASN A 191 12.35 2.66 -22.10
C ASN A 191 13.78 2.12 -22.23
N LEU A 192 14.34 1.49 -21.19
CA LEU A 192 15.64 0.85 -21.26
C LEU A 192 15.56 -0.49 -22.00
N ALA A 193 16.66 -0.90 -22.64
CA ALA A 193 16.79 -2.23 -23.23
C ALA A 193 16.63 -3.35 -22.18
N THR A 194 17.00 -3.08 -20.93
CA THR A 194 16.74 -3.95 -19.78
C THR A 194 16.15 -3.12 -18.65
N PRO A 195 14.81 -3.10 -18.50
CA PRO A 195 14.14 -2.39 -17.42
C PRO A 195 14.44 -2.99 -16.04
N ALA A 196 14.36 -2.16 -15.00
CA ALA A 196 14.44 -2.60 -13.61
C ALA A 196 13.18 -3.38 -13.23
N ARG A 197 13.36 -4.44 -12.43
CA ARG A 197 12.29 -5.33 -11.96
C ARG A 197 12.44 -5.56 -10.47
N MET A 198 11.49 -5.07 -9.68
CA MET A 198 11.50 -5.23 -8.23
C MET A 198 10.15 -4.90 -7.59
N PHE A 199 9.98 -5.32 -6.33
CA PHE A 199 8.90 -4.83 -5.48
C PHE A 199 9.19 -3.41 -5.00
N LEU A 200 8.12 -2.63 -4.87
CA LEU A 200 8.06 -1.38 -4.15
C LEU A 200 7.47 -1.62 -2.75
N SER A 201 7.85 -0.79 -1.78
CA SER A 201 7.16 -0.78 -0.49
C SER A 201 6.96 0.61 0.08
N LEU A 202 5.88 0.81 0.83
CA LEU A 202 5.51 2.08 1.47
C LEU A 202 5.12 1.83 2.92
N LEU A 203 5.56 2.71 3.82
CA LEU A 203 5.07 2.77 5.19
C LEU A 203 3.99 3.86 5.28
N LEU A 204 2.83 3.52 5.81
CA LEU A 204 1.76 4.46 6.15
C LEU A 204 1.58 4.50 7.67
N ARG A 205 1.16 5.65 8.19
CA ARG A 205 0.83 5.85 9.62
C ARG A 205 -0.59 6.41 9.78
N PRO A 206 -1.64 5.71 9.32
CA PRO A 206 -2.99 6.26 9.36
C PRO A 206 -3.49 6.39 10.80
N VAL A 207 -4.21 7.48 11.05
CA VAL A 207 -4.86 7.78 12.34
C VAL A 207 -5.95 6.77 12.64
N VAL A 208 -5.98 6.31 13.90
CA VAL A 208 -6.98 5.39 14.44
C VAL A 208 -7.71 6.04 15.61
N CYS A 209 -6.97 6.68 16.52
CA CYS A 209 -7.52 7.43 17.64
C CYS A 209 -7.20 8.91 17.44
N PRO A 210 -8.18 9.81 17.33
CA PRO A 210 -7.93 11.24 17.26
C PRO A 210 -7.39 11.78 18.59
N GLU A 211 -6.71 12.92 18.54
CA GLU A 211 -6.33 13.66 19.76
C GLU A 211 -7.56 14.15 20.52
N ILE A 212 -7.53 14.02 21.85
CA ILE A 212 -8.44 14.70 22.77
C ILE A 212 -7.61 15.70 23.58
N PRO A 213 -7.69 17.02 23.27
CA PRO A 213 -6.82 18.02 23.88
C PRO A 213 -6.80 17.97 25.41
N GLY A 214 -5.61 17.78 25.98
CA GLY A 214 -5.39 17.70 27.43
C GLY A 214 -5.73 16.36 28.08
N GLN A 215 -6.13 15.35 27.30
CA GLN A 215 -6.49 14.02 27.80
C GLN A 215 -5.68 12.91 27.12
N ASP A 216 -5.78 12.79 25.80
CA ASP A 216 -5.21 11.68 25.04
C ASP A 216 -4.55 12.19 23.75
N ALA A 217 -3.36 11.68 23.43
CA ALA A 217 -2.65 11.99 22.19
C ALA A 217 -3.29 11.25 20.99
N GLU A 218 -3.12 11.81 19.78
CA GLU A 218 -3.45 11.10 18.55
C GLU A 218 -2.63 9.79 18.46
N LYS A 219 -3.28 8.69 18.07
CA LYS A 219 -2.61 7.40 17.85
C LYS A 219 -2.90 6.85 16.47
N ASN A 220 -1.85 6.30 15.90
CA ASN A 220 -1.81 5.74 14.56
C ASN A 220 -1.63 4.23 14.63
N MET A 221 -1.98 3.52 13.57
CA MET A 221 -1.39 2.20 13.29
C MET A 221 -0.24 2.36 12.29
N GLU A 222 0.54 1.31 12.05
CA GLU A 222 1.43 1.25 10.88
C GLU A 222 0.88 0.29 9.84
N ILE A 223 1.00 0.64 8.56
CA ILE A 223 0.67 -0.27 7.45
C ILE A 223 1.85 -0.35 6.50
N ARG A 224 2.26 -1.57 6.17
CA ARG A 224 3.25 -1.87 5.14
C ARG A 224 2.54 -2.26 3.85
N PHE A 225 2.68 -1.41 2.84
CA PHE A 225 2.10 -1.64 1.53
C PHE A 225 3.17 -2.15 0.58
N PHE A 226 2.95 -3.31 -0.02
CA PHE A 226 3.82 -3.94 -1.01
C PHE A 226 3.12 -4.01 -2.35
N ALA A 227 3.85 -3.63 -3.40
CA ALA A 227 3.34 -3.69 -4.75
C ALA A 227 4.48 -4.04 -5.72
N PRO A 228 4.24 -4.88 -6.73
CA PRO A 228 5.15 -5.00 -7.86
C PRO A 228 5.38 -3.65 -8.55
N GLY A 229 6.56 -3.47 -9.17
CA GLY A 229 6.99 -2.20 -9.74
C GLY A 229 6.00 -1.52 -10.68
N ASN A 230 5.25 -2.29 -11.46
CA ASN A 230 4.28 -1.79 -12.43
C ASN A 230 3.09 -1.06 -11.75
N LEU A 231 2.87 -1.35 -10.46
CA LEU A 231 1.80 -0.78 -9.65
C LEU A 231 2.27 0.40 -8.77
N ALA A 232 3.33 1.12 -9.19
CA ALA A 232 3.82 2.32 -8.50
C ALA A 232 2.73 3.37 -8.25
N SER A 233 1.81 3.53 -9.22
CA SER A 233 0.68 4.46 -9.13
C SER A 233 -0.26 4.14 -7.97
N ASN A 234 -0.44 2.87 -7.60
CA ASN A 234 -1.26 2.49 -6.45
C ASN A 234 -0.64 2.98 -5.14
N LEU A 235 0.70 3.00 -5.05
CA LEU A 235 1.43 3.51 -3.90
C LEU A 235 1.39 5.05 -3.85
N ASP A 236 1.53 5.74 -4.99
CA ASP A 236 1.29 7.20 -5.07
C ASP A 236 -0.12 7.56 -4.59
N PHE A 237 -1.12 6.75 -4.98
CA PHE A 237 -2.50 6.98 -4.59
C PHE A 237 -2.72 6.89 -3.07
N VAL A 238 -2.22 5.83 -2.40
CA VAL A 238 -2.40 5.71 -0.94
C VAL A 238 -1.49 6.67 -0.17
N GLU A 239 -0.29 6.96 -0.67
CA GLU A 239 0.61 7.98 -0.14
C GLU A 239 -0.07 9.36 -0.14
N SER A 240 -0.68 9.74 -1.25
CA SER A 240 -1.36 11.03 -1.39
C SER A 240 -2.59 11.18 -0.48
N ILE A 241 -3.20 10.06 -0.05
CA ILE A 241 -4.38 10.08 0.84
C ILE A 241 -3.97 10.04 2.31
N PHE A 242 -2.99 9.19 2.66
CA PHE A 242 -2.67 8.83 4.06
C PHE A 242 -1.29 9.32 4.53
N GLY A 243 -0.52 9.97 3.65
CA GLY A 243 0.81 10.48 3.92
C GLY A 243 1.91 9.42 3.86
N ASN A 244 3.14 9.87 3.60
CA ASN A 244 4.34 9.03 3.64
C ASN A 244 4.85 8.85 5.08
N GLY A 245 4.95 7.61 5.55
CA GLY A 245 5.41 7.24 6.90
C GLY A 245 6.93 7.17 7.06
N GLY A 246 7.71 7.49 6.03
CA GLY A 246 9.17 7.52 6.06
C GLY A 246 9.84 6.19 5.72
N ASN A 247 11.13 6.08 6.04
CA ASN A 247 11.92 4.89 5.78
C ASN A 247 11.83 3.90 6.96
N PRO A 248 11.12 2.77 6.84
CA PRO A 248 10.86 1.87 7.95
C PRO A 248 12.14 1.21 8.51
N ASN A 249 13.28 1.30 7.81
CA ASN A 249 14.55 0.77 8.32
C ASN A 249 15.23 1.68 9.36
N LEU A 250 14.79 2.93 9.50
CA LEU A 250 15.35 3.85 10.48
C LEU A 250 14.54 3.78 11.77
N ALA A 251 15.22 3.82 12.91
CA ALA A 251 14.60 3.71 14.23
C ALA A 251 13.54 4.80 14.48
N GLU A 252 13.73 6.02 13.94
CA GLU A 252 12.77 7.11 14.06
C GLU A 252 11.40 6.80 13.43
N PHE A 253 11.32 5.82 12.54
CA PHE A 253 10.09 5.37 11.90
C PHE A 253 9.60 4.01 12.43
N ASP A 254 10.23 3.46 13.47
CA ASP A 254 9.73 2.27 14.16
C ASP A 254 8.64 2.64 15.16
N ALA A 255 7.41 2.24 14.85
CA ALA A 255 6.23 2.41 15.69
C ALA A 255 6.41 1.95 17.13
N SER A 256 7.20 0.91 17.36
CA SER A 256 7.36 0.31 18.68
C SER A 256 8.16 1.19 19.65
N LEU A 257 8.92 2.15 19.13
CA LEU A 257 9.69 3.11 19.92
C LEU A 257 8.86 4.34 20.31
N ASP A 258 7.72 4.56 19.67
CA ASP A 258 6.77 5.64 19.96
C ASP A 258 5.42 5.06 20.42
N VAL A 259 5.44 4.49 21.62
CA VAL A 259 4.26 3.86 22.25
C VAL A 259 3.15 4.88 22.57
N GLU A 260 3.47 6.17 22.66
CA GLU A 260 2.52 7.23 22.94
C GLU A 260 1.61 7.49 21.73
N HIS A 261 2.12 7.35 20.51
CA HIS A 261 1.37 7.63 19.28
C HIS A 261 1.08 6.39 18.42
N TRP A 262 1.35 5.19 18.93
CA TRP A 262 1.00 3.93 18.26
C TRP A 262 -0.09 3.18 19.01
N THR A 263 -1.02 2.58 18.26
CA THR A 263 -2.10 1.74 18.81
C THR A 263 -1.65 0.32 19.14
N GLY A 264 -0.43 -0.08 18.78
CA GLY A 264 0.06 -1.46 18.94
C GLY A 264 -0.30 -2.40 17.78
N HIS A 265 -0.91 -1.89 16.71
CA HIS A 265 -1.38 -2.67 15.58
C HIS A 265 -0.52 -2.47 14.32
N THR A 266 -0.31 -3.55 13.57
CA THR A 266 0.45 -3.56 12.32
C THR A 266 -0.37 -4.14 11.19
N GLY A 267 -0.44 -3.44 10.08
CA GLY A 267 -1.12 -3.85 8.86
C GLY A 267 -0.15 -4.18 7.73
N CYS A 268 -0.56 -5.10 6.85
CA CYS A 268 0.14 -5.42 5.62
C CYS A 268 -0.85 -5.51 4.46
N VAL A 269 -0.51 -4.89 3.32
CA VAL A 269 -1.27 -5.00 2.08
C VAL A 269 -0.33 -5.39 0.94
N ILE A 270 -0.68 -6.43 0.19
CA ILE A 270 0.10 -6.90 -0.96
C ILE A 270 -0.78 -6.85 -2.22
N LEU A 271 -0.39 -6.04 -3.20
CA LEU A 271 -1.04 -6.01 -4.51
C LEU A 271 -0.56 -7.15 -5.39
N ALA A 272 -1.48 -8.00 -5.83
CA ALA A 272 -1.19 -9.21 -6.58
C ALA A 272 -2.30 -9.52 -7.60
N PRO A 273 -2.53 -8.66 -8.61
CA PRO A 273 -3.60 -8.86 -9.60
C PRO A 273 -3.47 -10.16 -10.40
N HIS A 274 -2.28 -10.76 -10.46
CA HIS A 274 -2.03 -12.05 -11.11
C HIS A 274 -2.69 -13.24 -10.40
N LEU A 275 -3.13 -13.09 -9.15
CA LEU A 275 -3.80 -14.16 -8.41
C LEU A 275 -5.14 -14.60 -9.02
N THR A 276 -5.77 -13.76 -9.84
CA THR A 276 -6.99 -14.11 -10.59
C THR A 276 -6.79 -15.24 -11.59
N ARG A 277 -5.53 -15.57 -11.92
CA ARG A 277 -5.16 -16.65 -12.85
C ARG A 277 -4.87 -17.98 -12.16
N ILE A 278 -4.86 -18.01 -10.83
CA ILE A 278 -4.59 -19.23 -10.05
C ILE A 278 -5.83 -20.12 -10.05
N THR A 279 -5.64 -21.41 -10.32
CA THR A 279 -6.74 -22.39 -10.22
C THR A 279 -7.09 -22.68 -8.76
N LYS A 280 -8.33 -23.07 -8.49
CA LYS A 280 -8.76 -23.54 -7.16
C LYS A 280 -7.91 -24.71 -6.67
N LYS A 281 -7.45 -25.58 -7.59
CA LYS A 281 -6.57 -26.70 -7.28
C LYS A 281 -5.18 -26.23 -6.84
N GLU A 282 -4.55 -25.33 -7.59
CA GLU A 282 -3.26 -24.72 -7.21
C GLU A 282 -3.36 -23.90 -5.92
N ALA A 283 -4.53 -23.34 -5.64
CA ALA A 283 -4.86 -22.69 -4.38
C ALA A 283 -5.04 -23.68 -3.20
N GLY A 284 -4.86 -24.99 -3.42
CA GLY A 284 -4.99 -26.01 -2.38
C GLY A 284 -6.43 -26.25 -1.90
N LEU A 285 -7.45 -25.85 -2.67
CA LEU A 285 -8.84 -26.13 -2.33
C LEU A 285 -9.19 -27.61 -2.56
N PRO A 286 -10.15 -28.18 -1.82
CA PRO A 286 -10.56 -29.56 -1.99
C PRO A 286 -11.36 -29.77 -3.28
N GLN A 287 -11.28 -31.00 -3.81
CA GLN A 287 -12.23 -31.47 -4.82
C GLN A 287 -13.66 -31.45 -4.24
N PHE A 288 -14.66 -31.19 -5.08
CA PHE A 288 -16.06 -30.99 -4.70
C PHE A 288 -16.58 -32.07 -3.75
N ASP A 289 -16.32 -33.35 -3.99
CA ASP A 289 -16.85 -34.43 -3.16
C ASP A 289 -16.23 -34.47 -1.74
N ALA A 290 -14.99 -34.00 -1.59
CA ALA A 290 -14.31 -33.86 -0.30
C ALA A 290 -14.65 -32.54 0.43
N ALA A 291 -15.35 -31.62 -0.24
CA ALA A 291 -15.66 -30.31 0.31
C ALA A 291 -16.85 -30.32 1.27
N SER A 292 -16.73 -29.53 2.33
CA SER A 292 -17.82 -29.29 3.29
C SER A 292 -19.01 -28.57 2.64
N VAL A 293 -20.16 -28.59 3.31
CA VAL A 293 -21.37 -27.88 2.85
C VAL A 293 -21.11 -26.38 2.68
N ARG A 294 -20.33 -25.77 3.59
CA ARG A 294 -19.96 -24.36 3.52
C ARG A 294 -19.05 -24.10 2.31
N GLN A 295 -18.01 -24.91 2.13
CA GLN A 295 -17.08 -24.77 1.01
C GLN A 295 -17.80 -24.85 -0.33
N LYS A 296 -18.73 -25.81 -0.50
CA LYS A 296 -19.58 -25.93 -1.70
C LYS A 296 -20.42 -24.68 -1.94
N LYS A 297 -21.07 -24.16 -0.89
CA LYS A 297 -21.93 -22.97 -0.96
C LYS A 297 -21.14 -21.70 -1.34
N GLU A 298 -19.90 -21.58 -0.85
CA GLU A 298 -19.06 -20.41 -1.04
C GLU A 298 -18.14 -20.51 -2.26
N GLY A 299 -18.17 -21.64 -2.99
CA GLY A 299 -17.32 -21.88 -4.15
C GLY A 299 -15.86 -22.16 -3.79
N MET A 300 -15.59 -22.58 -2.55
CA MET A 300 -14.26 -22.92 -2.02
C MET A 300 -13.94 -24.41 -2.23
N CYS A 301 -14.20 -24.89 -3.44
CA CYS A 301 -13.89 -26.24 -3.91
C CYS A 301 -13.95 -26.27 -5.45
N TRP A 302 -13.41 -27.30 -6.07
CA TRP A 302 -13.39 -27.46 -7.53
C TRP A 302 -13.98 -28.80 -7.99
N GLN A 303 -14.66 -28.79 -9.13
CA GLN A 303 -15.12 -30.01 -9.82
C GLN A 303 -14.15 -30.41 -10.92
N THR A 304 -13.60 -29.43 -11.63
CA THR A 304 -12.60 -29.60 -12.69
C THR A 304 -11.32 -28.84 -12.35
N GLU A 305 -10.17 -29.38 -12.73
CA GLU A 305 -8.86 -28.84 -12.31
C GLU A 305 -8.57 -27.44 -12.85
N GLY A 306 -9.18 -27.06 -13.97
CA GLY A 306 -8.99 -25.76 -14.62
C GLY A 306 -9.85 -24.62 -14.06
N GLU A 307 -10.66 -24.86 -13.03
CA GLU A 307 -11.47 -23.81 -12.41
C GLU A 307 -10.59 -22.76 -11.74
N LEU A 308 -10.73 -21.51 -12.17
CA LEU A 308 -10.05 -20.37 -11.56
C LEU A 308 -10.60 -20.09 -10.17
N TYR A 309 -9.71 -19.69 -9.26
CA TYR A 309 -10.10 -19.21 -7.95
C TYR A 309 -10.98 -17.97 -8.10
N ASN A 310 -12.09 -17.94 -7.36
CA ASN A 310 -13.11 -16.90 -7.46
C ASN A 310 -13.61 -16.67 -8.89
N ASP A 311 -13.62 -17.71 -9.72
CA ASP A 311 -14.06 -17.66 -11.12
C ASP A 311 -13.26 -16.67 -11.99
N GLY A 312 -12.02 -16.35 -11.57
CA GLY A 312 -11.16 -15.38 -12.23
C GLY A 312 -11.47 -13.92 -11.89
N GLU A 313 -12.43 -13.67 -10.99
CA GLU A 313 -12.85 -12.33 -10.59
C GLU A 313 -11.98 -11.77 -9.46
N ALA A 314 -11.90 -10.43 -9.41
CA ALA A 314 -11.21 -9.70 -8.36
C ALA A 314 -11.68 -10.08 -6.94
N PHE A 315 -10.73 -10.24 -6.03
CA PHE A 315 -10.99 -10.49 -4.62
C PHE A 315 -9.93 -9.85 -3.72
N LYS A 316 -10.26 -9.77 -2.44
CA LYS A 316 -9.30 -9.59 -1.36
C LYS A 316 -9.35 -10.76 -0.41
N LEU A 317 -8.19 -11.17 0.07
CA LEU A 317 -8.03 -12.28 1.00
C LEU A 317 -7.25 -11.82 2.23
N THR A 318 -7.89 -11.88 3.41
CA THR A 318 -7.36 -11.33 4.65
C THR A 318 -7.16 -12.40 5.71
N ALA A 319 -5.97 -12.41 6.34
CA ALA A 319 -5.67 -13.13 7.58
C ALA A 319 -5.45 -12.12 8.73
N ARG A 320 -5.97 -12.42 9.91
CA ARG A 320 -5.77 -11.64 11.15
C ARG A 320 -6.20 -12.42 12.38
N ASP A 321 -5.58 -12.12 13.51
CA ASP A 321 -5.91 -12.69 14.82
C ASP A 321 -5.92 -11.58 15.89
N GLU A 322 -6.11 -11.96 17.14
CA GLU A 322 -6.10 -11.08 18.31
C GLU A 322 -4.72 -10.49 18.65
N SER A 323 -3.64 -10.89 17.95
CA SER A 323 -2.30 -10.32 18.19
C SER A 323 -2.13 -8.89 17.66
N GLY A 324 -3.12 -8.39 16.93
CA GLY A 324 -3.11 -7.03 16.39
C GLY A 324 -2.42 -6.88 15.04
N VAL A 325 -2.17 -7.99 14.33
CA VAL A 325 -1.63 -7.99 12.96
C VAL A 325 -2.70 -8.39 11.94
N ILE A 326 -2.79 -7.64 10.85
CA ILE A 326 -3.71 -7.90 9.73
C ILE A 326 -2.95 -7.90 8.41
N VAL A 327 -3.12 -8.96 7.60
CA VAL A 327 -2.48 -9.11 6.29
C VAL A 327 -3.54 -9.32 5.23
N THR A 328 -3.53 -8.48 4.18
CA THR A 328 -4.48 -8.58 3.06
C THR A 328 -3.78 -8.65 1.72
N LEU A 329 -4.18 -9.64 0.91
CA LEU A 329 -3.83 -9.74 -0.51
C LEU A 329 -4.94 -9.09 -1.34
N LEU A 330 -4.59 -8.24 -2.31
CA LEU A 330 -5.53 -7.62 -3.25
C LEU A 330 -5.28 -8.15 -4.66
N ALA A 331 -6.23 -8.93 -5.20
CA ALA A 331 -6.16 -9.52 -6.53
C ALA A 331 -6.75 -8.62 -7.63
N ASP A 332 -6.52 -7.31 -7.53
CA ASP A 332 -6.89 -6.30 -8.52
C ASP A 332 -6.08 -5.01 -8.23
N ASN A 333 -5.89 -4.17 -9.24
CA ASN A 333 -5.13 -2.92 -9.11
C ASN A 333 -5.99 -1.65 -9.18
N TYR A 334 -7.32 -1.76 -9.16
CA TYR A 334 -8.20 -0.60 -9.03
C TYR A 334 -7.97 0.11 -7.68
N TYR A 335 -7.64 1.40 -7.76
CA TYR A 335 -7.27 2.24 -6.62
C TYR A 335 -8.26 2.21 -5.45
N GLY A 336 -9.55 2.05 -5.74
CA GLY A 336 -10.59 1.97 -4.71
C GLY A 336 -10.42 0.81 -3.72
N TYR A 337 -9.83 -0.32 -4.14
CA TYR A 337 -9.52 -1.42 -3.23
C TYR A 337 -8.43 -1.00 -2.23
N CYS A 338 -7.39 -0.31 -2.69
CA CYS A 338 -6.30 0.17 -1.83
C CYS A 338 -6.83 1.09 -0.72
N LYS A 339 -7.61 2.11 -1.09
CA LYS A 339 -8.23 3.04 -0.11
C LYS A 339 -9.14 2.32 0.88
N LYS A 340 -9.99 1.40 0.40
CA LYS A 340 -10.93 0.68 1.26
C LYS A 340 -10.24 -0.38 2.12
N GLU A 341 -9.06 -0.84 1.74
CA GLU A 341 -8.27 -1.74 2.56
C GLU A 341 -7.60 -1.01 3.72
N VAL A 342 -7.03 0.19 3.50
CA VAL A 342 -6.57 1.04 4.62
C VAL A 342 -7.70 1.29 5.60
N LYS A 343 -8.91 1.61 5.11
CA LYS A 343 -10.13 1.71 5.95
C LYS A 343 -10.41 0.43 6.75
N THR A 344 -10.30 -0.75 6.11
CA THR A 344 -10.55 -2.04 6.77
C THR A 344 -9.55 -2.28 7.90
N GLN A 345 -8.28 -1.95 7.69
CA GLN A 345 -7.23 -2.13 8.69
C GLN A 345 -7.33 -1.12 9.84
N ILE A 346 -7.72 0.14 9.57
CA ILE A 346 -8.07 1.10 10.63
C ILE A 346 -9.23 0.56 11.47
N GLY A 347 -10.30 0.04 10.83
CA GLY A 347 -11.42 -0.56 11.56
C GLY A 347 -11.03 -1.77 12.40
N PHE A 348 -10.10 -2.60 11.92
CA PHE A 348 -9.53 -3.69 12.71
C PHE A 348 -8.75 -3.17 13.93
N ALA A 349 -7.88 -2.18 13.75
CA ALA A 349 -7.12 -1.57 14.84
C ALA A 349 -8.03 -0.88 15.86
N ALA A 350 -9.06 -0.15 15.41
CA ALA A 350 -10.05 0.49 16.28
C ALA A 350 -10.78 -0.54 17.16
N ASN A 351 -11.23 -1.66 16.56
CA ASN A 351 -11.93 -2.72 17.28
C ASN A 351 -11.08 -3.37 18.37
N LEU A 352 -9.78 -3.56 18.14
CA LEU A 352 -8.88 -4.19 19.11
C LEU A 352 -8.32 -3.20 20.14
N TYR A 353 -8.11 -1.93 19.74
CA TYR A 353 -7.67 -0.87 20.64
C TYR A 353 -8.74 -0.52 21.69
N GLY A 354 -10.01 -0.43 21.24
CA GLY A 354 -11.14 -0.04 22.07
C GLY A 354 -11.28 1.48 22.26
N LEU A 355 -12.46 1.92 22.72
CA LEU A 355 -12.81 3.33 22.98
C LEU A 355 -12.79 4.26 21.75
N VAL A 356 -12.62 3.71 20.55
CA VAL A 356 -12.62 4.44 19.27
C VAL A 356 -13.41 3.67 18.23
N GLU A 357 -13.92 4.37 17.23
CA GLU A 357 -14.71 3.80 16.14
C GLU A 357 -14.18 4.27 14.79
N GLU A 358 -14.15 3.35 13.81
CA GLU A 358 -13.89 3.70 12.42
C GLU A 358 -15.23 3.84 11.70
N GLU A 359 -15.53 5.03 11.19
CA GLU A 359 -16.84 5.34 10.62
C GLU A 359 -16.81 5.55 9.10
N HIS A 360 -17.88 5.17 8.42
CA HIS A 360 -18.13 5.61 7.04
C HIS A 360 -19.11 6.79 7.04
N ALA A 361 -18.67 7.91 7.59
CA ALA A 361 -19.49 9.10 7.78
C ALA A 361 -18.89 10.34 7.09
N GLY A 362 -19.75 11.30 6.77
CA GLY A 362 -19.36 12.67 6.47
C GLY A 362 -19.71 13.60 7.65
N GLY A 363 -19.20 14.83 7.64
CA GLY A 363 -19.50 15.80 8.69
C GLY A 363 -19.17 17.23 8.28
N ALA A 364 -19.73 18.21 8.99
CA ALA A 364 -19.45 19.63 8.79
C ALA A 364 -19.66 20.42 10.09
N LEU A 365 -18.77 21.37 10.37
CA LEU A 365 -18.99 22.42 11.38
C LEU A 365 -19.57 23.65 10.67
N ALA A 366 -20.88 23.85 10.78
CA ALA A 366 -21.59 24.93 10.11
C ALA A 366 -21.76 26.16 11.01
N PHE A 367 -21.24 27.30 10.56
CA PHE A 367 -21.41 28.58 11.24
C PHE A 367 -22.60 29.35 10.64
N PRO A 368 -23.55 29.82 11.45
CA PRO A 368 -24.66 30.64 10.96
C PRO A 368 -24.14 31.89 10.25
N ARG A 369 -24.58 32.09 9.01
CA ARG A 369 -24.31 33.32 8.25
C ARG A 369 -25.55 34.20 8.26
N ARG A 370 -25.33 35.51 8.32
CA ARG A 370 -26.37 36.52 8.20
C ARG A 370 -26.03 37.45 7.05
N ASN A 371 -27.05 37.79 6.25
CA ASN A 371 -26.94 38.91 5.32
C ASN A 371 -27.29 40.18 6.11
N HIS A 372 -26.33 41.07 6.30
CA HIS A 372 -26.52 42.29 7.07
C HIS A 372 -27.02 43.47 6.23
N GLY A 373 -27.34 43.28 4.95
CA GLY A 373 -27.77 44.36 4.07
C GLY A 373 -26.64 45.36 3.80
N ILE A 374 -26.98 46.63 3.69
CA ILE A 374 -26.03 47.70 3.33
C ILE A 374 -25.25 48.21 4.56
N GLU A 375 -25.85 48.18 5.77
CA GLU A 375 -25.22 48.66 7.00
C GLU A 375 -25.36 47.64 8.14
N PHE A 376 -24.26 47.40 8.84
CA PHE A 376 -24.19 46.56 10.03
C PHE A 376 -23.55 47.36 11.18
N GLY A 377 -24.32 47.69 12.21
CA GLY A 377 -23.85 48.52 13.32
C GLY A 377 -24.98 48.94 14.26
N VAL A 378 -24.66 49.80 15.24
CA VAL A 378 -25.63 50.40 16.15
C VAL A 378 -26.40 51.49 15.40
N ASP A 379 -27.73 51.45 15.52
CA ASP A 379 -28.77 52.32 14.94
C ASP A 379 -28.30 53.54 14.11
N SER A 380 -28.72 53.59 12.84
CA SER A 380 -28.47 54.71 11.91
C SER A 380 -29.05 56.04 12.38
N SER A 381 -29.85 56.03 13.46
CA SER A 381 -30.30 57.23 14.20
C SER A 381 -29.19 57.93 15.02
N THR A 382 -28.02 57.31 15.20
CA THR A 382 -26.89 57.86 15.97
C THR A 382 -25.76 58.48 15.14
N ARG A 383 -25.90 58.53 13.80
CA ARG A 383 -24.95 59.27 12.95
C ARG A 383 -25.26 60.77 12.99
N GLU A 384 -24.30 61.58 13.42
CA GLU A 384 -24.36 63.04 13.22
C GLU A 384 -24.44 63.36 11.72
N ALA A 385 -25.30 64.32 11.35
CA ALA A 385 -25.43 64.77 9.97
C ALA A 385 -24.15 65.47 9.52
N GLY A 386 -23.53 64.97 8.46
CA GLY A 386 -22.39 65.57 7.78
C GLY A 386 -22.76 66.74 6.89
#